data_AF-A0A958G8K6-F1
#
_entry.id   AF-A0A958G8K6-F1
#
_cell.length_a   1.000
_cell.length_b   1.000
_cell.length_c   1.000
_cell.angle_alpha   90.00
_cell.angle_beta   90.00
_cell.angle_gamma   90.00
#
_symmetry.space_group_name_H-M   'P 1'
#
loop_
_entity.id
_entity.type
_entity.pdbx_description
1 polymer ?
#
loop_
_entity_poly.entity_id
_entity_poly.type
_entity_poly.pdbx_seq_one_letter_code
_entity_poly.pdbx_strand_id
1 'polypeptide(L)' 'AEIRLEEGRYVLYDLKSTNGTRVNGQRIEHHVLQDGDVVEFG' A
#
# COMPACT_ATOMS: atom_id res chain seq x y z
N ALA A 1 7.47 -2.95 -1.67
CA ALA A 1 6.05 -3.15 -1.32
C ALA A 1 5.54 -4.42 -1.99
N GLU A 2 4.48 -5.02 -1.46
CA GLU A 2 3.86 -6.24 -2.00
C GLU A 2 2.33 -6.07 -1.98
N ILE A 3 1.63 -6.53 -3.02
CA ILE A 3 0.16 -6.56 -3.05
C ILE A 3 -0.30 -8.01 -2.90
N ARG A 4 -1.19 -8.26 -1.94
CA ARG A 4 -1.78 -9.58 -1.69
C ARG A 4 -3.29 -9.53 -1.87
N LEU A 5 -3.88 -10.62 -2.35
CA LEU A 5 -5.33 -10.80 -2.38
C LEU A 5 -5.74 -11.56 -1.12
N GLU A 6 -6.38 -10.87 -0.19
CA GLU A 6 -6.81 -11.41 1.10
C GLU A 6 -8.31 -11.16 1.26
N GLU A 7 -9.09 -12.21 1.56
CA GLU A 7 -10.55 -12.12 1.75
C GLU A 7 -11.30 -11.39 0.61
N GLY A 8 -10.81 -11.54 -0.63
CA GLY A 8 -11.39 -10.88 -1.81
C GLY A 8 -11.05 -9.39 -1.95
N ARG A 9 -10.08 -8.89 -1.18
CA ARG A 9 -9.59 -7.51 -1.24
C ARG A 9 -8.10 -7.47 -1.54
N TYR A 10 -7.67 -6.47 -2.29
CA TYR A 10 -6.25 -6.23 -2.50
C TYR A 10 -5.68 -5.43 -1.33
N VAL A 11 -4.61 -5.94 -0.71
CA VAL A 11 -3.93 -5.29 0.41
C VAL A 11 -2.49 -5.02 0.02
N LEU A 12 -2.09 -3.75 0.10
CA LEU A 12 -0.73 -3.29 -0.12
C LEU A 12 0.04 -3.32 1.20
N TYR A 13 1.19 -3.97 1.22
CA TYR A 13 2.10 -4.03 2.37
C TYR A 13 3.41 -3.32 2.06
N ASP A 14 3.85 -2.45 2.96
CA ASP A 14 5.21 -1.93 2.95
C ASP A 14 6.17 -2.94 3.59
N LEU A 15 7.16 -3.38 2.84
CA LEU A 15 8.15 -4.37 3.30
C LEU A 15 9.32 -3.69 4.03
N LYS A 16 9.02 -2.72 4.90
CA LYS A 16 10.01 -1.85 5.57
C LYS A 16 10.96 -1.19 4.57
N SER A 17 10.40 -0.62 3.51
CA SER A 17 11.21 0.08 2.52
C SER A 17 11.91 1.29 3.16
N THR A 18 13.11 1.62 2.68
CA THR A 18 13.94 2.70 3.25
C THR A 18 13.20 4.04 3.28
N ASN A 19 12.44 4.35 2.24
CA ASN A 19 11.69 5.60 2.12
C ASN A 19 10.19 5.44 2.47
N GLY A 20 9.71 4.21 2.66
CA GLY A 20 8.31 3.89 2.92
C GLY A 20 7.45 3.86 1.65
N THR A 21 6.25 3.30 1.80
CA THR A 21 5.18 3.37 0.80
C THR A 21 4.11 4.35 1.28
N ARG A 22 3.55 5.14 0.37
CA ARG A 22 2.47 6.09 0.67
C ARG A 22 1.23 5.79 -0.17
N VAL A 23 0.06 6.02 0.42
CA VAL A 23 -1.22 6.02 -0.27
C VAL A 23 -1.91 7.35 0.01
N ASN A 24 -2.31 8.07 -1.04
CA ASN A 24 -2.94 9.39 -0.96
C ASN A 24 -2.10 10.39 -0.11
N GLY A 25 -0.78 10.36 -0.28
CA GLY A 25 0.18 11.20 0.46
C GLY A 25 0.47 10.77 1.91
N GLN A 26 -0.18 9.72 2.43
CA GLN A 26 0.01 9.22 3.78
C GLN A 26 0.87 7.95 3.79
N ARG A 27 1.85 7.85 4.70
CA ARG A 27 2.71 6.66 4.81
C ARG A 27 1.94 5.49 5.41
N ILE A 28 2.04 4.32 4.81
CA ILE A 28 1.35 3.11 5.23
C ILE A 28 2.33 2.01 5.62
N GLU A 29 1.92 1.15 6.56
CA GLU A 29 2.54 -0.17 6.75
C GLU A 29 1.75 -1.25 6.01
N HIS A 30 0.42 -1.14 6.04
CA HIS A 30 -0.50 -1.91 5.21
C HIS A 30 -1.72 -1.05 4.86
N HIS A 31 -2.32 -1.27 3.69
CA HIS A 31 -3.51 -0.55 3.24
C HIS A 31 -4.37 -1.41 2.33
N VAL A 32 -5.67 -1.48 2.59
CA VAL A 32 -6.65 -2.12 1.69
C VAL A 32 -6.89 -1.19 0.53
N LEU A 33 -6.47 -1.59 -0.67
CA LEU A 33 -6.59 -0.79 -1.88
C LEU A 33 -8.06 -0.60 -2.26
N GLN A 34 -8.39 0.63 -2.58
CA GLN A 34 -9.67 1.04 -3.12
C GLN A 34 -9.47 1.65 -4.52
N ASP A 35 -10.51 1.61 -5.32
CA ASP A 35 -10.50 2.28 -6.62
C ASP A 35 -10.24 3.79 -6.43
N GLY A 36 -9.32 4.32 -7.23
CA GLY A 36 -8.88 5.72 -7.13
C GLY A 36 -7.76 6.01 -6.14
N ASP A 37 -7.27 5.02 -5.38
CA ASP A 37 -6.10 5.22 -4.51
C ASP A 37 -4.84 5.54 -5.33
N VAL A 38 -4.10 6.58 -4.92
CA VAL A 38 -2.81 6.95 -5.50
C VAL A 38 -1.70 6.39 -4.62
N VAL A 39 -0.95 5.43 -5.16
CA VAL A 39 0.19 4.81 -4.47
C VAL A 39 1.48 5.47 -4.92
N GLU A 40 2.28 5.94 -3.96
CA GLU A 40 3.60 6.51 -4.20
C GLU A 40 4.67 5.62 -3.54
N PHE A 41 5.72 5.31 -4.31
CA PHE A 41 6.89 4.60 -3.83
C PHE A 41 8.05 5.58 -3.70
N GLY A 42 8.71 5.57 -2.54
CA GLY A 42 9.94 6.31 -2.30
C GLY A 42 11.18 5.48 -2.55
#